data_AF-A0A9J6H232-F1
#
_entry.id   AF-A0A9J6H232-F1
#
_cell.length_a   1.000
_cell.length_b   1.000
_cell.length_c   1.000
_cell.angle_alpha   90.00
_cell.angle_beta   90.00
_cell.angle_gamma   90.00
#
_symmetry.space_group_name_H-M   'P 1'
#
loop_
_entity.id
_entity.type
_entity.pdbx_description
1 polymer ?
#
loop_
_entity_poly.entity_id
_entity_poly.type
_entity_poly.pdbx_seq_one_letter_code
_entity_poly.pdbx_strand_id
1 'polypeptide(L)'
;MNLQEKENPQKKINTIQDGSKYVVFKQPLSLDRICIHDVNAQESGAQGLKNVFVFVCLNRFQQITTVHTLQASNESTKLTWLTKLRDTVDRWKRTLQNTVFRNQRIAAASNNSAPPK
;
A
#
# COMPACT_ATOMS: atom_id res chain seq x y z
N MET A 1 4.02 55.76 -13.28
CA MET A 1 4.71 54.93 -12.27
C MET A 1 4.09 53.55 -12.37
N ASN A 2 4.81 52.63 -13.01
CA ASN A 2 4.32 51.34 -13.50
C ASN A 2 4.34 50.33 -12.34
N LEU A 3 3.19 49.81 -11.92
CA LEU A 3 3.13 48.68 -10.98
C LEU A 3 2.64 47.46 -11.75
N GLN A 4 3.62 46.72 -12.27
CA GLN A 4 3.43 45.44 -12.93
C GLN A 4 2.80 44.42 -11.97
N GLU A 5 1.70 43.87 -12.46
CA GLU A 5 1.03 42.66 -12.04
C GLU A 5 2.06 41.52 -11.87
N LYS A 6 2.20 41.00 -10.65
CA LYS A 6 3.04 39.83 -10.39
C LYS A 6 2.30 38.59 -10.87
N GLU A 7 2.62 38.17 -12.09
CA GLU A 7 2.25 36.87 -12.63
C GLU A 7 2.79 35.74 -11.72
N ASN A 8 1.88 34.97 -11.15
CA ASN A 8 2.17 33.81 -10.33
C ASN A 8 2.56 32.66 -11.28
N PRO A 9 3.77 32.08 -11.23
CA PRO A 9 4.18 31.11 -12.23
C PRO A 9 3.31 29.85 -12.12
N GLN A 10 2.44 29.65 -13.12
CA GLN A 10 1.72 28.40 -13.34
C GLN A 10 2.69 27.23 -13.20
N LYS A 11 2.37 26.28 -12.30
CA LYS A 11 2.97 24.95 -12.30
C LYS A 11 2.67 24.32 -13.65
N LYS A 12 3.63 24.40 -14.58
CA LYS A 12 3.61 23.69 -15.85
C LYS A 12 3.41 22.20 -15.57
N ILE A 13 2.25 21.70 -15.96
CA ILE A 13 1.98 20.27 -16.06
C ILE A 13 2.84 19.79 -17.23
N ASN A 14 3.96 19.14 -16.91
CA ASN A 14 4.88 18.65 -17.92
C ASN A 14 4.23 17.48 -18.67
N THR A 15 3.99 17.74 -19.94
CA THR A 15 3.67 16.79 -21.02
C THR A 15 4.60 15.59 -20.99
N ILE A 16 4.01 14.39 -21.02
CA ILE A 16 4.70 13.09 -21.06
C ILE A 16 5.30 12.91 -22.46
N GLN A 17 6.62 13.03 -22.60
CA GLN A 17 7.44 12.42 -23.68
C GLN A 17 8.95 12.64 -23.46
N ASP A 18 9.47 12.17 -22.32
CA ASP A 18 10.83 11.66 -22.14
C ASP A 18 10.83 10.94 -20.78
N GLY A 19 11.45 9.76 -20.66
CA GLY A 19 11.20 8.76 -19.60
C GLY A 19 10.79 9.30 -18.23
N SER A 20 9.52 9.14 -17.86
CA SER A 20 8.95 9.66 -16.61
C SER A 20 9.71 9.13 -15.38
N LYS A 21 10.32 10.03 -14.62
CA LYS A 21 10.97 9.72 -13.33
C LYS A 21 9.96 9.88 -12.21
N TYR A 22 9.81 8.86 -11.38
CA TYR A 22 9.01 8.92 -10.16
C TYR A 22 9.91 9.26 -8.98
N VAL A 23 9.48 10.22 -8.16
CA VAL A 23 10.15 10.59 -6.91
C VAL A 23 9.39 9.96 -5.75
N VAL A 24 10.12 9.38 -4.81
CA VAL A 24 9.55 8.82 -3.59
C VAL A 24 8.99 9.97 -2.73
N PHE A 25 7.67 10.00 -2.57
CA PHE A 25 7.02 11.04 -1.77
C PHE A 25 7.18 10.80 -0.26
N LYS A 26 7.07 9.53 0.18
CA LYS A 26 7.19 9.10 1.58
C LYS A 26 7.89 7.75 1.65
N GLN A 27 8.28 7.37 2.87
CA GLN A 27 8.86 6.06 3.15
C GLN A 27 7.97 4.92 2.61
N PRO A 28 8.55 3.87 2.01
CA PRO A 28 7.81 2.70 1.56
C PRO A 28 7.00 2.06 2.70
N LEU A 29 5.80 1.55 2.37
CA LEU A 29 4.92 0.89 3.33
C LEU A 29 5.19 -0.63 3.31
N SER A 30 5.32 -1.21 4.50
CA SER A 30 5.52 -2.66 4.64
C SER A 30 4.22 -3.42 4.42
N LEU A 31 4.23 -4.37 3.49
CA LEU A 31 3.03 -5.13 3.11
C LEU A 31 2.56 -6.13 4.17
N ASP A 32 3.41 -6.51 5.13
CA ASP A 32 3.04 -7.43 6.22
C ASP A 32 2.14 -6.79 7.28
N ARG A 33 2.07 -5.45 7.32
CA ARG A 33 1.41 -4.68 8.40
C ARG A 33 0.44 -3.63 7.89
N ILE A 34 -0.05 -3.79 6.66
CA ILE A 34 -1.04 -2.90 6.08
C ILE A 34 -2.42 -3.56 6.09
N CYS A 35 -3.42 -2.81 6.57
CA CYS A 35 -4.82 -3.17 6.48
C CYS A 35 -5.50 -2.26 5.45
N ILE A 36 -6.21 -2.85 4.50
CA ILE A 36 -6.90 -2.14 3.42
C ILE A 36 -8.39 -2.16 3.72
N HIS A 37 -8.96 -0.99 3.96
CA HIS A 37 -10.38 -0.81 4.23
C HIS A 37 -11.07 -0.17 3.03
N ASP A 38 -12.19 -0.76 2.61
CA ASP A 38 -13.04 -0.23 1.57
C ASP A 38 -14.08 0.67 2.21
N VAL A 39 -14.18 1.92 1.74
CA VAL A 39 -15.16 2.88 2.23
C VAL A 39 -16.36 2.87 1.31
N ASN A 40 -17.53 2.56 1.87
CA ASN A 40 -18.76 2.47 1.11
C ASN A 40 -19.33 3.87 0.79
N ALA A 41 -20.32 3.91 -0.12
CA ALA A 41 -20.93 5.17 -0.56
C ALA A 41 -21.69 5.90 0.57
N GLN A 42 -22.20 5.17 1.57
CA GLN A 42 -22.92 5.75 2.71
C GLN A 42 -21.94 6.46 3.67
N GLU A 43 -20.82 5.82 3.96
CA GLU A 43 -19.73 6.34 4.80
C GLU A 43 -19.04 7.54 4.16
N SER A 44 -18.81 7.48 2.85
CA SER A 44 -18.14 8.56 2.11
C SER A 44 -19.06 9.71 1.74
N GLY A 45 -20.37 9.45 1.56
CA GLY A 45 -21.38 10.44 1.22
C GLY A 45 -21.54 11.54 2.27
N ALA A 46 -21.39 11.20 3.55
CA ALA A 46 -21.40 12.18 4.65
C ALA A 46 -20.23 13.20 4.58
N GLN A 47 -19.16 12.87 3.85
CA GLN A 47 -17.92 13.66 3.77
C GLN A 47 -17.66 14.23 2.37
N GLY A 48 -18.59 14.04 1.42
CA GLY A 48 -18.43 14.47 0.03
C GLY A 48 -17.32 13.73 -0.74
N LEU A 49 -16.78 12.66 -0.17
CA LEU A 49 -15.73 11.84 -0.78
C LEU A 49 -16.37 10.80 -1.72
N LYS A 50 -15.69 10.47 -2.83
CA LYS A 50 -16.18 9.48 -3.81
C LYS A 50 -15.10 8.48 -4.16
N ASN A 51 -15.45 7.21 -4.29
CA ASN A 51 -14.56 6.13 -4.71
C ASN A 51 -13.29 6.02 -3.83
N VAL A 52 -13.46 6.12 -2.52
CA VAL A 52 -12.35 6.18 -1.56
C VAL A 52 -12.09 4.82 -0.91
N PHE A 53 -10.82 4.59 -0.57
CA PHE A 53 -10.38 3.46 0.25
C PHE A 53 -9.26 3.93 1.19
N VAL A 54 -9.03 3.17 2.27
CA VAL A 54 -8.12 3.56 3.35
C VAL A 54 -7.05 2.50 3.58
N PHE A 55 -5.80 2.95 3.75
CA PHE A 55 -4.71 2.16 4.28
C PHE A 55 -4.48 2.47 5.75
N VAL A 56 -4.43 1.44 6.57
CA VAL A 56 -4.03 1.53 7.98
C VAL A 56 -2.70 0.80 8.13
N CYS A 57 -1.64 1.53 8.47
CA CYS A 57 -0.30 1.01 8.63
C CYS A 57 -0.01 0.75 10.11
N LEU A 58 0.32 -0.48 10.45
CA LEU A 58 0.59 -0.91 11.82
C LEU A 58 2.10 -1.10 12.05
N ASN A 59 2.54 -0.88 13.29
CA ASN A 59 3.86 -1.34 13.73
C ASN A 59 3.80 -2.82 14.20
N ARG A 60 4.96 -3.36 14.62
CA ARG A 60 5.05 -4.74 15.15
C ARG A 60 4.24 -4.98 16.44
N PHE A 61 3.87 -3.92 17.14
CA PHE A 61 3.06 -3.94 18.36
C PHE A 61 1.57 -3.68 18.07
N GLN A 62 1.14 -3.79 16.81
CA GLN A 62 -0.25 -3.57 16.37
C GLN A 62 -0.76 -2.13 16.61
N GLN A 63 0.13 -1.15 16.79
CA GLN A 63 -0.28 0.25 16.92
C GLN A 63 -0.37 0.90 15.54
N ILE A 64 -1.39 1.73 15.34
CA ILE A 64 -1.57 2.53 14.13
C ILE A 64 -0.48 3.59 14.07
N THR A 65 0.34 3.54 13.02
CA THR A 65 1.42 4.50 12.76
C THR A 65 1.02 5.53 11.73
N THR A 66 0.24 5.15 10.73
CA THR A 66 -0.18 6.05 9.64
C THR A 66 -1.48 5.56 9.03
N VAL A 67 -2.33 6.50 8.64
CA VAL A 67 -3.56 6.26 7.88
C VAL A 67 -3.50 7.05 6.58
N HIS A 68 -3.78 6.39 5.45
CA HIS A 68 -3.87 7.04 4.15
C HIS A 68 -5.25 6.84 3.54
N THR A 69 -5.94 7.95 3.31
CA THR A 69 -7.18 7.97 2.55
C THR A 69 -6.84 8.24 1.09
N LEU A 70 -7.16 7.30 0.20
CA LEU A 70 -6.86 7.36 -1.21
C LEU A 70 -8.16 7.43 -2.00
N GLN A 71 -8.21 8.38 -2.93
CA GLN A 71 -9.37 8.62 -3.77
C GLN A 71 -9.08 8.18 -5.21
N ALA A 72 -9.86 7.24 -5.72
CA ALA A 72 -9.79 6.85 -7.12
C ALA A 72 -10.62 7.80 -8.00
N SER A 73 -10.26 7.86 -9.28
CA SER A 73 -11.00 8.65 -10.29
C SER A 73 -12.41 8.13 -10.54
N ASN A 74 -12.64 6.82 -10.40
CA ASN A 74 -13.93 6.16 -10.57
C ASN A 74 -13.98 4.83 -9.79
N GLU A 75 -15.19 4.25 -9.67
CA GLU A 75 -15.42 3.01 -8.90
C GLU A 75 -14.72 1.79 -9.49
N SER A 76 -14.63 1.68 -10.82
CA SER A 76 -13.90 0.58 -11.47
C SER A 76 -12.40 0.60 -11.13
N THR A 77 -11.81 1.79 -11.08
CA THR A 77 -10.41 1.98 -10.70
C THR A 77 -10.20 1.68 -9.23
N LYS A 78 -11.12 2.12 -8.36
CA LYS A 78 -11.12 1.76 -6.93
C LYS A 78 -11.16 0.24 -6.75
N LEU A 79 -12.07 -0.44 -7.43
CA LEU A 79 -12.19 -1.90 -7.37
C LEU A 79 -10.90 -2.59 -7.82
N THR A 80 -10.31 -2.12 -8.92
CA THR A 80 -9.03 -2.62 -9.42
C THR A 80 -7.92 -2.46 -8.38
N TRP A 81 -7.81 -1.29 -7.75
CA TRP A 81 -6.86 -1.06 -6.65
C TRP A 81 -7.09 -2.02 -5.51
N LEU A 82 -8.32 -2.11 -5.00
CA LEU A 82 -8.67 -2.98 -3.88
C LEU A 82 -8.33 -4.44 -4.17
N THR A 83 -8.70 -4.96 -5.34
CA THR A 83 -8.39 -6.33 -5.75
C THR A 83 -6.88 -6.56 -5.81
N LYS A 84 -6.14 -5.73 -6.56
CA LYS A 84 -4.69 -5.92 -6.74
C LYS A 84 -3.92 -5.81 -5.43
N LEU A 85 -4.29 -4.85 -4.59
CA LEU A 85 -3.62 -4.63 -3.31
C LEU A 85 -3.89 -5.77 -2.32
N ARG A 86 -5.14 -6.22 -2.18
CA ARG A 86 -5.49 -7.36 -1.33
C ARG A 86 -4.77 -8.62 -1.78
N ASP A 87 -4.81 -8.92 -3.08
CA ASP A 87 -4.08 -10.06 -3.66
C ASP A 87 -2.56 -9.99 -3.37
N THR A 88 -1.98 -8.79 -3.49
CA THR A 88 -0.54 -8.59 -3.26
C THR A 88 -0.18 -8.80 -1.80
N VAL A 89 -0.97 -8.27 -0.86
CA VAL A 89 -0.80 -8.47 0.57
C VAL A 89 -0.93 -9.95 0.93
N ASP A 90 -1.91 -10.65 0.39
CA ASP A 90 -2.12 -12.07 0.68
C ASP A 90 -1.00 -12.95 0.11
N ARG A 91 -0.54 -12.67 -1.10
CA ARG A 91 0.64 -13.34 -1.69
C ARG A 91 1.90 -13.10 -0.85
N TRP A 92 2.07 -11.88 -0.35
CA TRP A 92 3.20 -11.53 0.51
C TRP A 92 3.16 -12.30 1.83
N LYS A 93 2.00 -12.33 2.50
CA LYS A 93 1.80 -13.11 3.74
C LYS A 93 2.12 -14.60 3.55
N ARG A 94 1.65 -15.21 2.45
CA ARG A 94 1.97 -16.60 2.10
C ARG A 94 3.46 -16.80 1.83
N THR A 95 4.09 -15.84 1.15
CA THR A 95 5.54 -15.89 0.87
C THR A 95 6.34 -15.87 2.16
N LEU A 96 6.03 -14.96 3.08
CA LEU A 96 6.68 -14.88 4.40
C LEU A 96 6.54 -16.20 5.18
N GLN A 97 5.36 -16.82 5.17
CA GLN A 97 5.15 -18.13 5.80
C GLN A 97 6.05 -19.22 5.19
N ASN A 98 6.25 -19.19 3.87
CA ASN A 98 6.97 -20.21 3.12
C ASN A 98 8.49 -20.01 3.07
N THR A 99 8.99 -18.79 3.20
CA THR A 99 10.43 -18.49 3.10
C THR A 99 11.08 -18.30 4.45
N VAL A 100 10.42 -17.61 5.40
CA VAL A 100 11.02 -17.28 6.70
C VAL A 100 11.01 -18.49 7.65
N PHE A 101 10.00 -19.35 7.58
CA PHE A 101 9.85 -20.50 8.50
C PHE A 101 10.25 -21.84 7.89
N ARG A 102 10.68 -21.88 6.62
CA ARG A 102 11.13 -23.14 5.99
C ARG A 102 12.39 -23.70 6.64
N ASN A 103 13.32 -22.84 7.07
CA ASN A 103 14.55 -23.28 7.72
C ASN A 103 14.32 -23.95 9.09
N GLN A 104 13.22 -23.63 9.80
CA GLN A 104 12.88 -24.31 11.06
C GLN A 104 12.28 -25.72 10.82
N ARG A 105 11.53 -25.93 9.73
CA ARG A 105 10.94 -27.25 9.44
C ARG A 105 11.99 -28.28 9.00
N ILE A 106 13.03 -27.84 8.29
CA ILE A 106 14.12 -28.73 7.84
C ILE A 106 14.98 -29.17 9.02
N ALA A 107 15.30 -28.26 9.96
CA ALA A 107 16.08 -28.58 11.16
C ALA A 107 15.34 -29.51 12.14
N ALA A 108 14.01 -29.40 12.25
CA ALA A 108 13.22 -30.31 13.09
C ALA A 108 13.11 -31.74 12.51
N ALA A 109 13.17 -31.89 11.18
CA ALA A 109 13.08 -33.18 10.52
C ALA A 109 14.38 -34.01 10.60
N SER A 110 15.55 -33.37 10.71
CA SER A 110 16.84 -34.07 10.84
C SER A 110 17.07 -34.73 12.20
N ASN A 111 16.34 -34.33 13.24
CA ASN A 111 16.55 -34.81 14.60
C ASN A 111 15.76 -36.08 14.96
N ASN A 112 14.95 -36.60 14.02
CA ASN A 112 14.12 -37.79 14.24
C ASN A 112 14.68 -39.08 13.60
N SER A 113 15.95 -39.11 13.21
CA SER A 113 16.59 -40.39 12.87
C SER A 113 16.87 -41.16 14.16
N ALA A 114 16.02 -42.16 14.43
CA ALA A 114 16.21 -43.11 15.52
C ALA A 114 17.64 -43.71 15.49
N PRO A 115 18.29 -43.93 16.64
CA PRO A 115 19.62 -44.52 16.66
C PRO A 115 19.54 -45.96 16.12
N PRO A 116 20.53 -46.41 15.33
CA PRO A 116 20.58 -47.78 14.88
C PRO A 116 20.97 -48.70 16.06
N LYS A 117 20.02 -49.59 16.39
CA LYS A 117 20.05 -50.79 17.26
C LYS A 117 20.83 -50.75 18.57
#